data_AF-A0A2V7PPA0-F1
#
_entry.id   AF-A0A2V7PPA0-F1
#
_cell.length_a   1.000
_cell.length_b   1.000
_cell.length_c   1.000
_cell.angle_alpha   90.00
_cell.angle_beta   90.00
_cell.angle_gamma   90.00
#
_symmetry.space_group_name_H-M   'P 1'
#
loop_
_entity.id
_entity.type
_entity.pdbx_description
1 polymer ?
#
loop_
_entity_poly.entity_id
_entity_poly.type
_entity_poly.pdbx_seq_one_letter_code
_entity_poly.pdbx_strand_id
1 'polypeptide(L)'
;MYAPAGMSSTGSDPEDSIVANRAIGYTRAAGAGGWQSNAETLPYRGTSAGGGYSTVGDLLRFATALREHKLLNPHFTELLTTGKVDAAMGKYAYGFSDRT
;
A
#
# COMPACT_ATOMS: atom_id res chain seq x y z
N MET A 1 -3.93 -5.88 -11.97
CA MET A 1 -3.85 -4.49 -11.47
C MET A 1 -2.45 -3.88 -11.67
N TYR A 2 -1.37 -4.55 -11.26
CA TYR A 2 -0.02 -3.97 -11.14
C TYR A 2 0.78 -3.81 -12.45
N ALA A 3 0.43 -4.58 -13.48
CA ALA A 3 1.17 -4.64 -14.75
C ALA A 3 1.38 -3.28 -15.47
N PRO A 4 0.40 -2.34 -15.52
CA PRO A 4 0.61 -1.06 -16.20
C PRO A 4 1.75 -0.22 -15.58
N ALA A 5 1.95 -0.28 -14.26
CA ALA A 5 3.09 0.35 -13.60
C ALA A 5 4.38 -0.49 -13.65
N GLY A 6 4.32 -1.73 -14.15
CA GLY A 6 5.48 -2.64 -14.16
C GLY A 6 5.88 -3.10 -12.75
N MET A 7 4.91 -3.22 -11.85
CA MET A 7 5.07 -3.65 -10.46
C MET A 7 4.94 -5.18 -10.35
N SER A 8 6.00 -5.92 -10.69
CA SER A 8 5.96 -7.38 -10.82
C SER A 8 6.20 -8.14 -9.50
N SER A 9 6.59 -7.44 -8.44
CA SER A 9 6.89 -7.97 -7.11
C SER A 9 5.91 -7.42 -6.05
N THR A 10 4.70 -7.05 -6.49
CA THR A 10 3.58 -6.60 -5.66
C THR A 10 2.45 -7.63 -5.73
N GLY A 11 1.82 -7.90 -4.60
CA GLY A 11 0.69 -8.82 -4.55
C GLY A 11 -0.11 -8.76 -3.27
N SER A 12 -1.13 -9.61 -3.21
CA SER A 12 -2.02 -9.80 -2.06
C SER A 12 -2.32 -11.29 -1.90
N ASP A 13 -1.35 -12.16 -2.17
CA ASP A 13 -1.49 -13.60 -1.92
C ASP A 13 -1.74 -13.86 -0.43
N PRO A 14 -2.39 -14.97 -0.09
CA PRO A 14 -2.62 -15.35 1.29
C PRO A 14 -1.37 -15.32 2.18
N GLU A 15 -1.56 -15.06 3.47
CA GLU A 15 -0.47 -15.00 4.45
C GLU A 15 0.23 -16.35 4.65
N ASP A 16 -0.47 -17.46 4.41
CA ASP A 16 0.08 -18.82 4.45
C ASP A 16 0.81 -19.24 3.14
N SER A 17 0.74 -18.43 2.09
CA SER A 17 1.43 -18.71 0.82
C SER A 17 2.92 -18.40 0.90
N ILE A 18 3.76 -19.25 0.32
CA ILE A 18 5.22 -18.99 0.26
C ILE A 18 5.48 -17.93 -0.83
N VAL A 19 5.77 -16.70 -0.42
CA VAL A 19 6.15 -15.60 -1.31
C VAL A 19 7.63 -15.29 -1.12
N ALA A 20 8.43 -15.46 -2.17
CA ALA A 20 9.85 -15.18 -2.13
C ALA A 20 10.11 -13.71 -1.72
N ASN A 21 11.04 -13.50 -0.78
CA ASN A 21 11.43 -12.19 -0.26
C ASN A 21 10.33 -11.40 0.48
N ARG A 22 9.18 -12.02 0.84
CA ARG A 22 8.20 -11.39 1.72
C ARG A 22 8.76 -11.32 3.14
N ALA A 23 8.85 -10.11 3.69
CA ALA A 23 9.32 -9.90 5.05
C ALA A 23 8.30 -10.44 6.08
N ILE A 24 8.81 -10.91 7.22
CA ILE A 24 7.97 -11.25 8.38
C ILE A 24 7.77 -9.98 9.21
N GLY A 25 6.51 -9.62 9.45
CA GLY A 25 6.17 -8.53 10.35
C GLY A 25 6.33 -8.96 11.82
N TYR A 26 6.85 -8.07 12.66
CA TYR A 26 6.97 -8.31 14.09
C TYR A 26 6.27 -7.22 14.89
N THR A 27 5.62 -7.61 15.99
CA THR A 27 4.99 -6.69 16.94
C THR A 27 5.46 -6.97 18.36
N ARG A 28 5.37 -5.95 19.22
CA ARG A 28 5.53 -6.08 20.67
C ARG A 28 4.18 -5.83 21.31
N ALA A 29 3.42 -6.90 21.54
CA ALA A 29 2.16 -6.79 22.27
C ALA A 29 2.42 -6.33 23.71
N ALA A 30 1.50 -5.55 24.27
CA ALA A 30 1.57 -5.17 25.68
C ALA A 30 1.60 -6.43 26.55
N GLY A 31 2.59 -6.53 27.44
CA GLY A 31 2.80 -7.73 28.27
C GLY A 31 3.60 -8.86 27.60
N ALA A 32 3.95 -8.75 26.32
CA ALA A 32 4.88 -9.69 25.69
C ALA A 32 6.32 -9.41 26.13
N GLY A 33 7.06 -10.46 26.50
CA GLY A 33 8.48 -10.38 26.89
C GLY A 33 9.45 -10.09 25.73
N GLY A 34 8.96 -9.86 24.51
CA GLY A 34 9.79 -9.68 23.31
C GLY A 34 9.00 -9.46 22.02
N TRP A 35 9.73 -9.42 20.90
CA TRP A 35 9.13 -9.37 19.56
C TRP A 35 8.51 -10.71 19.20
N GLN A 36 7.33 -10.68 18.62
CA GLN A 36 6.62 -11.86 18.10
C GLN A 36 6.17 -11.58 16.67
N SER A 37 6.04 -12.63 15.86
CA SER A 37 5.45 -12.50 14.53
C SER A 37 4.03 -11.93 14.64
N ASN A 38 3.68 -11.00 13.75
CA ASN A 38 2.32 -10.45 13.71
C ASN A 38 1.35 -11.26 12.83
N ALA A 39 1.78 -12.41 12.29
CA ALA A 39 0.99 -13.20 11.33
C ALA A 39 -0.43 -13.54 11.82
N GLU A 40 -0.57 -13.96 13.09
CA GLU A 40 -1.87 -14.30 13.71
C GLU A 40 -2.83 -13.11 13.84
N THR A 41 -2.34 -11.88 13.66
CA THR A 41 -3.15 -10.65 13.71
C THR A 41 -3.61 -10.17 12.34
N LEU A 42 -3.07 -10.76 11.26
CA LEU A 42 -3.36 -10.36 9.90
C LEU A 42 -4.61 -11.09 9.37
N PRO A 43 -5.39 -10.46 8.47
CA PRO A 43 -6.41 -11.18 7.73
C PRO A 43 -5.77 -12.25 6.84
N TYR A 44 -6.58 -13.21 6.36
CA TYR A 44 -6.10 -14.28 5.48
C TYR A 44 -5.28 -13.78 4.27
N ARG A 45 -5.64 -12.62 3.70
CA ARG A 45 -4.93 -11.97 2.60
C ARG A 45 -5.18 -10.46 2.59
N GLY A 46 -4.37 -9.73 1.84
CA GLY A 46 -4.60 -8.30 1.57
C GLY A 46 -5.96 -8.02 0.90
N THR A 47 -6.61 -6.94 1.35
CA THR A 47 -7.90 -6.44 0.85
C THR A 47 -7.74 -5.02 0.30
N SER A 48 -8.84 -4.39 -0.15
CA SER A 48 -8.84 -2.98 -0.57
C SER A 48 -8.45 -2.01 0.54
N ALA A 49 -8.59 -2.38 1.82
CA ALA A 49 -8.21 -1.55 2.96
C ALA A 49 -6.72 -1.68 3.35
N GLY A 50 -6.01 -2.72 2.87
CA GLY A 50 -4.62 -2.97 3.22
C GLY A 50 -4.26 -4.46 3.33
N GLY A 51 -2.99 -4.74 3.66
CA GLY A 51 -2.44 -6.10 3.81
C GLY A 51 -1.81 -6.69 2.54
N GLY A 52 -1.72 -5.94 1.45
CA GLY A 52 -0.87 -6.31 0.32
C GLY A 52 0.61 -6.06 0.62
N TYR A 53 1.49 -6.74 -0.10
CA TYR A 53 2.94 -6.55 -0.03
C TYR A 53 3.46 -5.94 -1.33
N SER A 54 4.56 -5.21 -1.22
CA SER A 54 5.25 -4.61 -2.35
C SER A 54 6.74 -4.48 -2.04
N THR A 55 7.52 -4.12 -3.05
CA THR A 55 8.92 -3.70 -2.86
C THR A 55 9.01 -2.18 -2.93
N VAL A 56 10.10 -1.61 -2.39
CA VAL A 56 10.39 -0.18 -2.55
C VAL A 56 10.48 0.20 -4.04
N GLY A 57 11.09 -0.65 -4.85
CA GLY A 57 11.20 -0.45 -6.30
C GLY A 57 9.83 -0.38 -6.99
N ASP A 58 8.90 -1.25 -6.62
CA ASP A 58 7.54 -1.25 -7.19
C ASP A 58 6.70 -0.07 -6.71
N LEU A 59 6.85 0.35 -5.45
CA LEU A 59 6.19 1.57 -4.96
C LEU A 59 6.72 2.83 -5.66
N LEU A 60 8.01 2.89 -5.98
CA LEU A 60 8.56 3.96 -6.80
C LEU A 60 7.99 3.93 -8.22
N ARG A 61 7.91 2.75 -8.84
CA ARG A 61 7.28 2.58 -10.16
C ARG A 61 5.81 3.02 -10.17
N PHE A 62 5.06 2.70 -9.12
CA PHE A 62 3.69 3.19 -8.94
C PHE A 62 3.64 4.72 -8.93
N ALA A 63 4.45 5.35 -8.08
CA ALA A 63 4.47 6.80 -7.92
C ALA A 63 4.86 7.50 -9.23
N THR A 64 5.86 6.99 -9.94
CA THR A 64 6.27 7.50 -11.26
C THR A 64 5.16 7.32 -12.29
N ALA A 65 4.59 6.12 -12.43
CA ALA A 65 3.54 5.83 -13.41
C ALA A 65 2.26 6.65 -13.16
N LEU A 66 1.93 6.94 -11.90
CA LEU A 66 0.81 7.82 -11.56
C LEU A 66 1.09 9.27 -11.99
N ARG A 67 2.27 9.80 -11.63
CA ARG A 67 2.67 11.19 -11.95
C ARG A 67 2.86 11.46 -13.43
N GLU A 68 3.29 10.45 -14.19
CA GLU A 68 3.46 10.53 -15.65
C GLU A 68 2.16 10.24 -16.41
N HIS A 69 1.02 10.15 -15.71
CA HIS A 69 -0.30 9.90 -16.29
C HIS A 69 -0.41 8.58 -17.08
N LYS A 70 0.42 7.59 -16.72
CA LYS A 70 0.39 6.25 -17.32
C LYS A 70 -0.75 5.41 -16.77
N LEU A 71 -1.12 5.62 -15.50
CA LEU A 71 -2.20 4.89 -14.84
C LEU A 71 -3.56 5.55 -15.02
N LEU A 72 -3.57 6.88 -15.07
CA LEU A 72 -4.75 7.73 -15.19
C LEU A 72 -4.38 8.92 -16.07
N ASN A 73 -5.33 9.44 -16.84
CA ASN A 73 -5.10 10.69 -17.58
C ASN A 73 -4.89 11.88 -16.63
N PRO A 74 -4.49 13.06 -17.12
CA PRO A 74 -4.24 14.23 -16.26
C PRO A 74 -5.43 14.60 -15.36
N HIS A 75 -6.65 14.62 -15.92
CA HIS A 75 -7.87 14.95 -15.17
C HIS A 75 -8.12 14.00 -14.00
N PHE A 76 -8.05 12.68 -14.23
CA PHE A 76 -8.27 11.70 -13.17
C PHE A 76 -7.10 11.61 -12.18
N THR A 77 -5.88 11.93 -12.61
CA THR A 77 -4.72 12.02 -11.70
C THR A 77 -4.93 13.16 -10.70
N GLU A 78 -5.32 14.34 -11.18
CA GLU A 78 -5.65 15.48 -10.32
C GLU A 78 -6.84 15.14 -9.41
N LEU A 79 -7.91 14.56 -9.95
CA LEU A 79 -9.08 14.16 -9.16
C LEU A 79 -8.70 13.23 -8.00
N LEU A 80 -7.80 12.26 -8.24
CA LEU A 80 -7.31 11.29 -7.26
C LEU A 80 -6.52 11.96 -6.13
N THR A 81 -5.71 12.97 -6.43
CA THR A 81 -4.73 13.53 -5.50
C THR A 81 -5.16 14.83 -4.83
N THR A 82 -6.14 15.56 -5.37
CA THR A 82 -6.62 16.83 -4.78
C THR A 82 -7.61 16.57 -3.65
N GLY A 83 -7.32 17.15 -2.47
CA GLY A 83 -8.13 17.04 -1.27
C GLY A 83 -9.61 17.38 -1.46
N LYS A 84 -10.50 16.53 -0.93
CA LYS A 84 -11.97 16.66 -1.03
C LYS A 84 -12.64 16.95 0.30
N VAL A 85 -12.08 16.43 1.39
CA VAL A 85 -12.60 16.61 2.74
C VAL A 85 -11.47 16.98 3.70
N ASP A 86 -11.78 17.73 4.75
CA ASP A 86 -10.81 18.04 5.81
C ASP A 86 -10.51 16.79 6.64
N ALA A 87 -9.24 16.61 6.99
CA ALA A 87 -8.75 15.49 7.79
C ALA A 87 -7.73 15.97 8.82
N ALA A 88 -7.36 15.10 9.76
CA ALA A 88 -6.44 15.45 10.85
C ALA A 88 -5.06 15.96 10.38
N MET A 89 -4.62 15.55 9.18
CA MET A 89 -3.27 15.81 8.66
C MET A 89 -3.31 16.50 7.29
N GLY A 90 -4.22 17.44 7.09
CA GLY A 90 -4.45 18.17 5.83
C GLY A 90 -5.81 17.84 5.23
N LYS A 91 -5.88 17.71 3.91
CA LYS A 91 -7.09 17.23 3.23
C LYS A 91 -6.93 15.76 2.81
N TYR A 92 -8.06 15.08 2.64
CA TYR A 92 -8.10 13.71 2.17
C TYR A 92 -8.86 13.62 0.85
N ALA A 93 -8.34 12.81 -0.07
CA ALA A 93 -8.88 12.56 -1.40
C ALA A 93 -9.30 11.09 -1.57
N TYR A 94 -9.22 10.54 -2.77
CA TYR A 94 -9.58 9.14 -3.05
C TYR A 94 -8.45 8.18 -2.67
N GLY A 95 -8.09 8.13 -1.38
CA GLY A 95 -7.01 7.29 -0.87
C GLY A 95 -5.64 7.96 -0.76
N PHE A 96 -5.57 9.29 -0.95
CA PHE A 96 -4.35 10.10 -0.84
C PHE A 96 -4.56 11.24 0.15
N SER A 97 -3.51 11.57 0.91
CA SER A 97 -3.44 12.79 1.70
C SER A 97 -2.89 13.93 0.85
N ASP A 98 -3.53 15.08 0.96
CA ASP A 98 -3.12 16.33 0.32
C ASP A 98 -2.68 17.32 1.41
N ARG A 99 -1.42 17.76 1.35
CA ARG A 99 -0.77 18.61 2.35
C ARG A 99 -0.22 19.92 1.79
N THR A 100 -0.61 20.29 0.57
CA THR A 100 -0.20 21.58 -0.02
C THR A 100 -0.97 22.76 0.54
#